data_AF-A0A9J5X908-F1
#
_entry.id   AF-A0A9J5X908-F1
#
_cell.length_a   1.000
_cell.length_b   1.000
_cell.length_c   1.000
_cell.angle_alpha   90.00
_cell.angle_beta   90.00
_cell.angle_gamma   90.00
#
_symmetry.space_group_name_H-M   'P 1'
#
loop_
_entity.id
_entity.type
_entity.pdbx_description
1 polymer ?
#
loop_
_entity_poly.entity_id
_entity_poly.type
_entity_poly.pdbx_seq_one_letter_code
_entity_poly.pdbx_strand_id
1 'polypeptide(L)'
;MGKIRIWLPCYYLFMILVLGFSPCVWCAPASKQTPANANANPTAVPVLASFIYGQLANLTKVFHKDITQVLGFCIDDVDAELFEAFNFAKNLEFLNNCFKETKDVTQRLCNAAEMKFYFSSFLETKSTQKANILRPNRNCNLTSWVPGCEPGWSCSVNKNEKVDLKNAKDMPDRTRDYQPCCEGFFCPKGLTCMMPCPLGAYCPRATLNKTNGLCEPYSYQLPPGKVNHTCGAADRWGSETDGGELFCSPGSYCPTTTKKVICSEGNYCRKGSTAPRGKSS
;
A
#
# COMPACT_ATOMS: atom_id res chain seq x y z
N MET A 1 10.96 -12.45 -60.08
CA MET A 1 9.95 -11.39 -59.89
C MET A 1 9.46 -11.48 -58.45
N GLY A 2 9.47 -10.48 -57.58
CA GLY A 2 9.90 -9.09 -57.66
C GLY A 2 10.27 -8.58 -56.26
N LYS A 3 11.25 -7.68 -56.16
CA LYS A 3 11.60 -7.00 -54.91
C LYS A 3 10.54 -5.93 -54.66
N ILE A 4 9.75 -6.09 -53.60
CA ILE A 4 8.78 -5.09 -53.15
C ILE A 4 9.58 -3.91 -52.58
N ARG A 5 9.72 -2.85 -53.38
CA ARG A 5 10.20 -1.54 -52.92
C ARG A 5 9.06 -0.89 -52.15
N ILE A 6 9.11 -1.01 -50.82
CA ILE A 6 8.26 -0.20 -49.94
C ILE A 6 8.77 1.24 -50.08
N TRP A 7 7.91 2.10 -50.63
CA TRP A 7 8.19 3.51 -50.88
C TRP A 7 8.39 4.20 -49.52
N LEU A 8 9.59 4.78 -49.29
CA LEU A 8 9.94 5.50 -48.06
C LEU A 8 8.85 6.47 -47.53
N PRO A 9 8.07 7.16 -48.36
CA PRO A 9 7.00 8.05 -47.87
C PRO A 9 5.88 7.30 -47.13
N CYS A 10 5.56 6.06 -47.53
CA CYS A 10 4.52 5.26 -46.86
C CYS A 10 4.98 4.75 -45.49
N TYR A 11 6.28 4.49 -45.31
CA TYR A 11 6.84 4.10 -44.02
C TYR A 11 6.79 5.25 -43.00
N TYR A 12 7.11 6.48 -43.45
CA TYR A 12 6.99 7.68 -42.60
C TYR A 12 5.55 8.02 -42.26
N LEU A 13 4.60 7.87 -43.20
CA LEU A 13 3.17 8.04 -42.94
C LEU A 13 2.63 7.02 -41.92
N PHE A 14 3.09 5.77 -41.97
CA PHE A 14 2.71 4.75 -41.00
C PHE A 14 3.29 5.02 -39.61
N MET A 15 4.52 5.53 -39.52
CA MET A 15 5.14 5.93 -38.24
C MET A 15 4.45 7.14 -37.60
N ILE A 16 4.00 8.13 -38.38
CA ILE A 16 3.25 9.29 -37.87
C ILE A 16 1.87 8.88 -37.37
N LEU A 17 1.18 7.96 -38.06
CA LEU A 17 -0.11 7.42 -37.62
C LEU A 17 0.00 6.59 -36.33
N VAL A 18 1.07 5.79 -36.17
CA VAL A 18 1.27 4.97 -34.96
C VAL A 18 1.69 5.82 -33.75
N LEU A 19 2.43 6.92 -33.95
CA LEU A 19 2.81 7.85 -32.86
C LEU A 19 1.66 8.78 -32.43
N GLY A 20 0.61 8.94 -33.27
CA GLY A 20 -0.58 9.73 -32.96
C GLY A 20 -1.60 9.04 -32.03
N PHE A 21 -1.46 7.74 -31.77
CA PHE A 21 -2.33 6.96 -30.89
C PHE A 21 -1.68 6.66 -29.52
N SER A 22 -0.91 7.59 -28.96
CA SER A 22 -0.58 7.53 -27.53
C SER A 22 -1.78 8.03 -26.73
N PRO A 23 -2.44 7.21 -25.89
CA PRO A 23 -3.47 7.71 -25.01
C PRO A 23 -2.81 8.69 -24.04
N CYS A 24 -3.06 9.98 -24.24
CA CYS A 24 -2.77 11.00 -23.25
C CYS A 24 -3.61 10.68 -22.02
N VAL A 25 -3.02 9.95 -21.06
CA VAL A 25 -3.54 9.84 -19.71
C VAL A 25 -3.39 11.23 -19.11
N TRP A 26 -4.46 12.02 -19.13
CA TRP A 26 -4.50 13.29 -18.44
C TRP A 26 -4.44 13.04 -16.93
N CYS A 27 -3.29 13.33 -16.33
CA CYS A 27 -3.19 13.51 -14.88
C CYS A 27 -4.07 14.70 -14.48
N ALA A 28 -4.99 14.47 -13.56
CA ALA A 28 -5.82 15.52 -13.01
C ALA A 28 -5.13 16.10 -11.76
N PRO A 29 -5.10 17.43 -11.58
CA PRO A 29 -4.45 18.06 -10.45
C PRO A 29 -5.11 17.68 -9.11
N ALA A 30 -4.31 17.66 -8.04
CA ALA A 30 -4.76 17.44 -6.67
C ALA A 30 -5.87 18.44 -6.29
N SER A 31 -6.99 17.91 -5.78
CA SER A 31 -8.14 18.72 -5.42
C SER A 31 -7.94 19.37 -4.05
N LYS A 32 -7.76 20.69 -4.02
CA LYS A 32 -7.81 21.47 -2.76
C LYS A 32 -9.22 21.36 -2.15
N GLN A 33 -9.37 20.66 -1.02
CA GLN A 33 -10.62 20.64 -0.24
C GLN A 33 -10.43 21.20 1.17
N THR A 34 -11.27 22.19 1.47
CA THR A 34 -11.47 22.92 2.73
C THR A 34 -11.87 21.98 3.89
N PRO A 35 -11.41 22.22 5.14
CA PRO A 35 -11.71 21.35 6.28
C PRO A 35 -13.07 21.68 6.91
N ALA A 36 -13.84 20.66 7.32
CA ALA A 36 -14.97 20.84 8.21
C ALA A 36 -15.08 19.70 9.25
N ASN A 37 -15.08 20.16 10.50
CA ASN A 37 -15.56 19.62 11.77
C ASN A 37 -14.92 18.37 12.37
N ALA A 38 -14.13 18.66 13.41
CA ALA A 38 -13.51 17.75 14.36
C ALA A 38 -14.46 17.42 15.52
N ASN A 39 -14.47 16.16 15.94
CA ASN A 39 -14.71 15.74 17.31
C ASN A 39 -14.19 14.32 17.54
N ALA A 40 -12.92 14.20 17.96
CA ALA A 40 -12.37 13.06 18.68
C ALA A 40 -11.02 13.43 19.33
N ASN A 41 -10.77 12.94 20.56
CA ASN A 41 -9.60 13.26 21.37
C ASN A 41 -8.24 13.02 20.63
N PRO A 42 -7.25 13.94 20.73
CA PRO A 42 -6.48 14.33 19.55
C PRO A 42 -4.96 14.07 19.60
N THR A 43 -4.39 13.41 20.61
CA THR A 43 -2.92 13.47 20.80
C THR A 43 -2.10 12.34 20.18
N ALA A 44 -2.57 11.09 20.17
CA ALA A 44 -1.78 9.99 19.61
C ALA A 44 -1.94 9.86 18.08
N VAL A 45 -3.08 10.32 17.55
CA VAL A 45 -3.56 9.84 16.26
C VAL A 45 -3.19 10.72 15.06
N PRO A 46 -3.36 12.05 15.11
CA PRO A 46 -2.75 12.94 14.13
C PRO A 46 -1.23 12.82 14.13
N VAL A 47 -0.65 12.51 15.28
CA VAL A 47 0.79 12.26 15.45
C VAL A 47 1.23 11.01 14.69
N LEU A 48 0.45 9.94 14.70
CA LEU A 48 0.80 8.74 13.94
C LEU A 48 0.70 8.94 12.42
N ALA A 49 -0.36 9.59 11.94
CA ALA A 49 -0.53 9.90 10.51
C ALA A 49 0.60 10.80 9.99
N SER A 50 0.86 11.91 10.68
CA SER A 50 1.96 12.83 10.34
C SER A 50 3.33 12.16 10.45
N PHE A 51 3.50 11.26 11.41
CA PHE A 51 4.72 10.47 11.55
C PHE A 51 4.97 9.56 10.34
N ILE A 52 3.96 8.77 9.94
CA ILE A 52 4.04 7.83 8.81
C ILE A 52 4.28 8.58 7.50
N TYR A 53 3.53 9.66 7.27
CA TYR A 53 3.80 10.56 6.15
C TYR A 53 5.23 11.07 6.16
N GLY A 54 5.72 11.58 7.29
CA GLY A 54 7.08 12.08 7.42
C GLY A 54 8.15 11.02 7.12
N GLN A 55 7.91 9.76 7.48
CA GLN A 55 8.82 8.66 7.14
C GLN A 55 8.82 8.35 5.66
N LEU A 56 7.64 8.21 5.07
CA LEU A 56 7.52 7.94 3.65
C LEU A 56 8.09 9.08 2.82
N ALA A 57 7.87 10.34 3.21
CA ALA A 57 8.44 11.50 2.52
C ALA A 57 9.98 11.49 2.58
N ASN A 58 10.57 11.04 3.70
CA ASN A 58 12.01 10.88 3.81
C ASN A 58 12.54 9.76 2.90
N LEU A 59 11.81 8.64 2.75
CA LEU A 59 12.15 7.60 1.79
C LEU A 59 12.05 8.09 0.36
N THR A 60 10.98 8.82 0.04
CA THR A 60 10.80 9.44 -1.26
C THR A 60 11.97 10.35 -1.58
N LYS A 61 12.47 11.17 -0.65
CA LYS A 61 13.66 12.00 -0.89
C LYS A 61 14.89 11.19 -1.28
N VAL A 62 15.11 10.03 -0.65
CA VAL A 62 16.24 9.13 -0.96
C VAL A 62 16.11 8.55 -2.37
N PHE A 63 14.90 8.19 -2.78
CA PHE A 63 14.64 7.51 -4.05
C PHE A 63 13.94 8.38 -5.09
N HIS A 64 13.95 9.70 -4.89
CA HIS A 64 13.13 10.62 -5.67
C HIS A 64 13.41 10.46 -7.15
N LYS A 65 14.68 10.32 -7.53
CA LYS A 65 15.08 10.11 -8.92
C LYS A 65 14.48 8.82 -9.50
N ASP A 66 14.52 7.73 -8.76
CA ASP A 66 14.00 6.44 -9.23
C ASP A 66 12.46 6.47 -9.30
N ILE A 67 11.81 7.06 -8.31
CA ILE A 67 10.35 7.25 -8.28
C ILE A 67 9.91 8.16 -9.44
N THR A 68 10.52 9.32 -9.64
CA THR A 68 10.21 10.21 -10.77
C THR A 68 10.51 9.54 -12.11
N GLN A 69 11.58 8.76 -12.21
CA GLN A 69 11.90 8.05 -13.45
C GLN A 69 10.87 6.96 -13.78
N VAL A 70 10.34 6.25 -12.76
CA VAL A 70 9.40 5.15 -12.95
C VAL A 70 7.94 5.61 -12.98
N LEU A 71 7.58 6.63 -12.20
CA LEU A 71 6.20 7.08 -11.95
C LEU A 71 5.98 8.57 -12.26
N GLY A 72 6.98 9.30 -12.76
CA GLY A 72 6.83 10.72 -13.08
C GLY A 72 5.88 11.03 -14.24
N PHE A 73 5.39 10.01 -14.94
CA PHE A 73 4.30 10.16 -15.92
C PHE A 73 2.91 10.18 -15.25
N CYS A 74 2.78 9.71 -14.02
CA CYS A 74 1.50 9.63 -13.29
C CYS A 74 1.46 10.46 -12.00
N ILE A 75 2.61 10.93 -11.51
CA ILE A 75 2.74 11.69 -10.27
C ILE A 75 3.49 12.99 -10.55
N ASP A 76 2.78 14.12 -10.46
CA ASP A 76 3.34 15.46 -10.63
C ASP A 76 4.06 15.95 -9.37
N ASP A 77 3.46 15.72 -8.19
CA ASP A 77 3.99 16.09 -6.87
C ASP A 77 3.91 14.89 -5.93
N VAL A 78 5.05 14.20 -5.76
CA VAL A 78 5.13 12.99 -4.94
C VAL A 78 4.84 13.27 -3.48
N ASP A 79 5.27 14.43 -2.96
CA ASP A 79 5.08 14.78 -1.56
C ASP A 79 3.60 15.08 -1.27
N ALA A 80 2.89 15.73 -2.20
CA ALA A 80 1.46 15.99 -2.09
C ALA A 80 0.63 14.70 -2.20
N GLU A 81 0.90 13.85 -3.18
CA GLU A 81 0.20 12.57 -3.36
C GLU A 81 0.38 11.66 -2.13
N LEU A 82 1.60 11.61 -1.58
CA LEU A 82 1.89 10.85 -0.38
C LEU A 82 1.22 11.44 0.86
N PHE A 83 1.14 12.77 0.96
CA PHE A 83 0.43 13.42 2.05
C PHE A 83 -1.05 13.07 2.01
N GLU A 84 -1.69 13.18 0.85
CA GLU A 84 -3.09 12.79 0.70
C GLU A 84 -3.31 11.30 0.98
N ALA A 85 -2.41 10.42 0.55
CA ALA A 85 -2.50 8.99 0.78
C ALA A 85 -2.40 8.58 2.27
N PHE A 86 -1.71 9.36 3.12
CA PHE A 86 -1.47 8.98 4.53
C PHE A 86 -2.01 9.98 5.55
N ASN A 87 -2.76 10.99 5.12
CA ASN A 87 -3.40 11.95 6.02
C ASN A 87 -4.73 11.41 6.58
N PHE A 88 -4.64 10.55 7.58
CA PHE A 88 -5.81 9.97 8.26
C PHE A 88 -6.53 10.93 9.22
N ALA A 89 -6.18 12.22 9.28
CA ALA A 89 -6.73 13.16 10.26
C ALA A 89 -8.27 13.25 10.23
N LYS A 90 -8.89 12.93 9.09
CA LYS A 90 -10.35 12.96 8.91
C LYS A 90 -11.07 11.74 9.48
N ASN A 91 -10.45 10.55 9.52
CA ASN A 91 -11.09 9.33 10.02
C ASN A 91 -10.06 8.31 10.51
N LEU A 92 -10.19 7.92 11.78
CA LEU A 92 -9.24 7.10 12.53
C LEU A 92 -9.91 5.85 13.13
N GLU A 93 -11.09 5.52 12.65
CA GLU A 93 -11.89 4.41 13.15
C GLU A 93 -11.14 3.09 13.08
N PHE A 94 -10.45 2.81 11.97
CA PHE A 94 -9.64 1.59 11.79
C PHE A 94 -8.56 1.44 12.87
N LEU A 95 -7.89 2.53 13.24
CA LEU A 95 -6.86 2.51 14.28
C LEU A 95 -7.49 2.26 15.66
N ASN A 96 -8.62 2.92 15.96
CA ASN A 96 -9.34 2.71 17.21
C ASN A 96 -9.88 1.27 17.33
N ASN A 97 -10.37 0.70 16.23
CA ASN A 97 -10.80 -0.69 16.19
C ASN A 97 -9.62 -1.63 16.42
N CYS A 98 -8.49 -1.36 15.76
CA CYS A 98 -7.26 -2.11 15.99
C CYS A 98 -6.79 -2.02 17.45
N PHE A 99 -6.84 -0.86 18.10
CA PHE A 99 -6.51 -0.74 19.54
C PHE A 99 -7.44 -1.55 20.46
N LYS A 100 -8.71 -1.71 20.08
CA LYS A 100 -9.65 -2.55 20.82
C LYS A 100 -9.35 -4.04 20.65
N GLU A 101 -8.96 -4.45 19.44
CA GLU A 101 -8.54 -5.83 19.14
C GLU A 101 -7.19 -6.16 19.78
N THR A 102 -6.25 -5.23 19.66
CA THR A 102 -4.84 -5.38 20.05
C THR A 102 -4.42 -4.20 20.90
N LYS A 103 -4.25 -4.41 22.22
CA LYS A 103 -3.86 -3.35 23.17
C LYS A 103 -2.44 -2.81 22.94
N ASP A 104 -1.68 -3.41 22.02
CA ASP A 104 -0.27 -3.14 21.72
C ASP A 104 -0.03 -2.69 20.27
N VAL A 105 -1.01 -2.06 19.61
CA VAL A 105 -0.87 -1.58 18.20
C VAL A 105 0.45 -0.85 17.95
N THR A 106 0.81 0.11 18.81
CA THR A 106 2.06 0.88 18.64
C THR A 106 3.31 0.03 18.70
N GLN A 107 3.26 -1.10 19.41
CA GLN A 107 4.33 -2.08 19.48
C GLN A 107 4.36 -2.99 18.27
N ARG A 108 3.34 -2.99 17.40
CA ARG A 108 3.23 -3.80 16.17
C ARG A 108 3.48 -2.99 14.90
N LEU A 109 3.30 -1.68 14.96
CA LEU A 109 3.52 -0.79 13.83
C LEU A 109 4.98 -0.80 13.39
N CYS A 110 5.20 -0.78 12.08
CA CYS A 110 6.54 -0.65 11.52
C CYS A 110 7.17 0.69 11.93
N ASN A 111 8.43 0.63 12.35
CA ASN A 111 9.25 1.82 12.48
C ASN A 111 9.81 2.25 11.12
N ALA A 112 10.51 3.38 11.10
CA ALA A 112 11.06 3.94 9.88
C ALA A 112 12.08 3.03 9.19
N ALA A 113 12.89 2.27 9.94
CA ALA A 113 13.84 1.33 9.38
C ALA A 113 13.14 0.17 8.67
N GLU A 114 12.07 -0.36 9.27
CA GLU A 114 11.23 -1.42 8.71
C GLU A 114 10.50 -0.94 7.44
N MET A 115 9.90 0.26 7.48
CA MET A 115 9.28 0.87 6.30
C MET A 115 10.30 1.12 5.19
N LYS A 116 11.48 1.66 5.53
CA LYS A 116 12.58 1.88 4.57
C LYS A 116 12.94 0.60 3.83
N PHE A 117 13.13 -0.46 4.59
CA PHE A 117 13.50 -1.77 4.08
C PHE A 117 12.42 -2.35 3.16
N TYR A 118 11.15 -2.19 3.53
CA TYR A 118 10.05 -2.63 2.70
C TYR A 118 9.97 -1.85 1.39
N PHE A 119 9.95 -0.52 1.43
CA PHE A 119 9.78 0.28 0.21
C PHE A 119 11.02 0.27 -0.70
N SER A 120 12.22 0.09 -0.15
CA SER A 120 13.42 -0.04 -0.99
C SER A 120 13.42 -1.33 -1.81
N SER A 121 12.67 -2.37 -1.41
CA SER A 121 12.61 -3.61 -2.19
C SER A 121 11.99 -3.40 -3.57
N PHE A 122 11.00 -2.50 -3.71
CA PHE A 122 10.38 -2.16 -4.99
C PHE A 122 11.31 -1.38 -5.92
N LEU A 123 12.16 -0.55 -5.34
CA LEU A 123 13.00 0.39 -6.08
C LEU A 123 14.32 -0.24 -6.52
N GLU A 124 14.85 -1.14 -5.70
CA GLU A 124 16.06 -1.90 -6.02
C GLU A 124 15.80 -3.02 -7.05
N THR A 125 14.57 -3.56 -7.11
CA THR A 125 14.20 -4.55 -8.12
C THR A 125 13.71 -3.86 -9.39
N LYS A 126 14.62 -3.60 -10.35
CA LYS A 126 14.28 -3.28 -11.76
C LYS A 126 13.54 -4.43 -12.50
N SER A 127 13.00 -5.40 -11.78
CA SER A 127 12.41 -6.63 -12.30
C SER A 127 11.03 -6.85 -11.68
N THR A 128 10.03 -6.85 -12.55
CA THR A 128 8.59 -7.05 -12.29
C THR A 128 8.22 -8.40 -11.68
N GLN A 129 9.18 -9.29 -11.39
CA GLN A 129 8.91 -10.66 -10.92
C GLN A 129 9.46 -10.97 -9.52
N LYS A 130 10.25 -10.08 -8.89
CA LYS A 130 10.85 -10.30 -7.56
C LYS A 130 10.30 -9.39 -6.45
N ALA A 131 9.33 -8.53 -6.75
CA ALA A 131 8.78 -7.56 -5.79
C ALA A 131 8.13 -8.20 -4.55
N ASN A 132 7.75 -9.48 -4.63
CA ASN A 132 7.06 -10.22 -3.56
C ASN A 132 8.00 -10.96 -2.60
N ILE A 133 9.33 -10.83 -2.75
CA ILE A 133 10.31 -11.51 -1.89
C ILE A 133 11.22 -10.47 -1.24
N LEU A 134 10.94 -10.15 0.02
CA LEU A 134 11.85 -9.37 0.85
C LEU A 134 13.15 -10.14 1.10
N ARG A 135 14.27 -9.41 1.13
CA ARG A 135 15.56 -9.99 1.52
C ARG A 135 15.48 -10.52 2.97
N PRO A 136 16.34 -11.47 3.37
CA PRO A 136 16.45 -11.85 4.77
C PRO A 136 16.71 -10.63 5.66
N ASN A 137 16.06 -10.62 6.82
CA ASN A 137 16.25 -9.60 7.85
C ASN A 137 16.26 -10.25 9.24
N ARG A 138 16.53 -9.45 10.27
CA ARG A 138 16.76 -9.93 11.63
C ARG A 138 15.58 -10.73 12.21
N ASN A 139 14.35 -10.40 11.80
CA ASN A 139 13.14 -11.07 12.26
C ASN A 139 12.73 -12.25 11.37
N CYS A 140 13.05 -12.20 10.08
CA CYS A 140 12.66 -13.22 9.10
C CYS A 140 13.85 -13.69 8.27
N ASN A 141 14.12 -14.99 8.31
CA ASN A 141 15.08 -15.68 7.43
C ASN A 141 16.58 -15.35 7.67
N LEU A 142 16.94 -14.69 8.77
CA LEU A 142 18.33 -14.67 9.28
C LEU A 142 18.57 -15.69 10.40
N THR A 143 17.61 -15.87 11.30
CA THR A 143 17.73 -16.76 12.47
C THR A 143 16.60 -17.78 12.58
N SER A 144 15.38 -17.38 12.21
CA SER A 144 14.21 -18.27 12.20
C SER A 144 13.09 -17.69 11.32
N TRP A 145 12.06 -18.49 11.07
CA TRP A 145 10.82 -18.08 10.39
C TRP A 145 9.65 -18.21 11.36
N VAL A 146 9.30 -17.11 12.03
CA VAL A 146 8.18 -17.05 12.98
C VAL A 146 6.84 -16.85 12.24
N PRO A 147 5.69 -17.20 12.83
CA PRO A 147 4.38 -17.00 12.18
C PRO A 147 4.09 -15.55 11.78
N GLY A 148 4.69 -14.56 12.44
CA GLY A 148 4.58 -13.16 12.02
C GLY A 148 5.28 -12.83 10.70
N CYS A 149 6.13 -13.70 10.15
CA CYS A 149 6.73 -13.53 8.82
C CYS A 149 5.78 -13.99 7.69
N GLU A 150 4.67 -14.64 8.03
CA GLU A 150 3.67 -15.10 7.08
C GLU A 150 2.81 -13.92 6.59
N PRO A 151 2.27 -13.99 5.36
CA PRO A 151 1.45 -12.93 4.78
C PRO A 151 0.26 -12.54 5.69
N GLY A 152 0.10 -11.24 5.93
CA GLY A 152 -1.03 -10.70 6.71
C GLY A 152 -0.88 -10.80 8.23
N TRP A 153 0.28 -11.23 8.75
CA TRP A 153 0.55 -11.39 10.18
C TRP A 153 1.65 -10.45 10.68
N SER A 154 1.62 -10.14 11.98
CA SER A 154 2.66 -9.34 12.64
C SER A 154 3.01 -9.91 14.01
N CYS A 155 4.14 -9.50 14.55
CA CYS A 155 4.59 -9.78 15.90
C CYS A 155 4.64 -8.50 16.74
N SER A 156 4.60 -8.68 18.05
CA SER A 156 4.91 -7.61 19.00
C SER A 156 6.38 -7.67 19.42
N VAL A 157 6.82 -6.61 20.10
CA VAL A 157 8.12 -6.58 20.79
C VAL A 157 8.01 -7.20 22.20
N ASN A 158 9.12 -7.23 22.93
CA ASN A 158 9.08 -7.68 24.32
C ASN A 158 8.29 -6.70 25.20
N LYS A 159 7.61 -7.19 26.24
CA LYS A 159 6.76 -6.37 27.14
C LYS A 159 7.48 -5.16 27.76
N ASN A 160 8.81 -5.23 27.88
CA ASN A 160 9.63 -4.17 28.48
C ASN A 160 10.25 -3.24 27.43
N GLU A 161 10.06 -3.52 26.14
CA GLU A 161 10.59 -2.74 25.03
C GLU A 161 9.55 -1.77 24.51
N LYS A 162 10.01 -0.58 24.12
CA LYS A 162 9.19 0.41 23.43
C LYS A 162 9.75 0.58 22.03
N VAL A 163 8.85 0.53 21.04
CA VAL A 163 9.23 0.82 19.66
C VAL A 163 9.29 2.33 19.48
N ASP A 164 10.49 2.85 19.20
CA ASP A 164 10.60 4.16 18.59
C ASP A 164 10.27 4.05 17.11
N LEU A 165 9.04 4.45 16.76
CA LEU A 165 8.60 4.43 15.37
C LEU A 165 9.53 5.28 14.50
N LYS A 166 10.13 6.37 15.02
CA LYS A 166 11.03 7.27 14.28
C LYS A 166 12.41 6.69 14.00
N ASN A 167 12.75 5.55 14.59
CA ASN A 167 14.06 4.96 14.35
C ASN A 167 14.16 4.47 12.90
N ALA A 168 14.99 5.18 12.11
CA ALA A 168 15.27 4.89 10.70
C ALA A 168 16.57 4.10 10.49
N LYS A 169 17.23 3.68 11.57
CA LYS A 169 18.51 2.96 11.56
C LYS A 169 18.32 1.47 11.79
N ASP A 170 17.55 1.11 12.82
CA ASP A 170 17.48 -0.27 13.32
C ASP A 170 16.05 -0.81 13.35
N MET A 171 15.90 -2.08 12.98
CA MET A 171 14.64 -2.82 13.15
C MET A 171 14.60 -3.47 14.54
N PRO A 172 13.50 -3.34 15.30
CA PRO A 172 13.36 -4.01 16.59
C PRO A 172 13.17 -5.52 16.40
N ASP A 173 13.51 -6.28 17.44
CA ASP A 173 13.24 -7.72 17.48
C ASP A 173 11.74 -7.97 17.73
N ARG A 174 11.11 -8.66 16.78
CA ARG A 174 9.66 -8.96 16.79
C ARG A 174 9.43 -10.42 16.45
N THR A 175 9.53 -11.26 17.47
CA THR A 175 9.46 -12.73 17.31
C THR A 175 8.44 -13.39 18.23
N ARG A 176 7.63 -12.59 18.92
CA ARG A 176 6.67 -13.03 19.94
C ARG A 176 5.28 -12.47 19.67
N ASP A 177 4.29 -13.07 20.30
CA ASP A 177 2.88 -12.64 20.26
C ASP A 177 2.42 -12.34 18.83
N TYR A 178 2.47 -13.36 17.98
CA TYR A 178 2.11 -13.27 16.57
C TYR A 178 0.60 -13.36 16.38
N GLN A 179 0.05 -12.46 15.59
CA GLN A 179 -1.37 -12.46 15.26
C GLN A 179 -1.64 -11.85 13.89
N PRO A 180 -2.79 -12.16 13.28
CA PRO A 180 -3.16 -11.56 12.02
C PRO A 180 -3.44 -10.07 12.20
N CYS A 181 -2.93 -9.26 11.28
CA CYS A 181 -3.02 -7.81 11.35
C CYS A 181 -4.47 -7.30 11.30
N CYS A 182 -4.66 -6.12 11.86
CA CYS A 182 -5.95 -5.45 11.90
C CYS A 182 -6.42 -5.05 10.49
N GLU A 183 -7.74 -4.91 10.34
CA GLU A 183 -8.30 -4.20 9.19
C GLU A 183 -7.77 -2.76 9.10
N GLY A 184 -7.63 -2.25 7.88
CA GLY A 184 -7.04 -0.95 7.60
C GLY A 184 -5.51 -0.93 7.59
N PHE A 185 -4.87 -2.08 7.83
CA PHE A 185 -3.42 -2.25 7.76
C PHE A 185 -3.05 -3.39 6.80
N PHE A 186 -1.77 -3.43 6.42
CA PHE A 186 -1.16 -4.54 5.69
C PHE A 186 0.15 -4.96 6.38
N CYS A 187 0.47 -6.25 6.23
CA CYS A 187 1.59 -6.92 6.87
C CYS A 187 2.32 -7.80 5.86
N PRO A 188 3.45 -7.30 5.33
CA PRO A 188 4.16 -7.99 4.27
C PRO A 188 4.72 -9.33 4.67
N LYS A 189 4.66 -10.30 3.75
CA LYS A 189 5.41 -11.55 3.91
C LYS A 189 6.90 -11.25 4.04
N GLY A 190 7.53 -11.80 5.08
CA GLY A 190 8.95 -11.58 5.40
C GLY A 190 9.22 -10.32 6.23
N LEU A 191 8.18 -9.64 6.73
CA LEU A 191 8.28 -8.57 7.72
C LEU A 191 7.32 -8.87 8.86
N THR A 192 7.65 -8.45 10.09
CA THR A 192 6.88 -8.80 11.29
C THR A 192 6.14 -7.62 11.91
N CYS A 193 5.94 -6.55 11.14
CA CYS A 193 5.31 -5.32 11.58
C CYS A 193 4.17 -4.91 10.65
N MET A 194 3.35 -3.98 11.15
CA MET A 194 2.11 -3.54 10.53
C MET A 194 2.26 -2.13 9.95
N MET A 195 1.83 -1.93 8.71
CA MET A 195 1.77 -0.61 8.06
C MET A 195 0.32 -0.25 7.75
N PRO A 196 -0.13 1.00 7.97
CA PRO A 196 -1.48 1.37 7.58
C PRO A 196 -1.60 1.36 6.07
N CYS A 197 -2.78 0.97 5.61
CA CYS A 197 -3.12 1.13 4.21
C CYS A 197 -3.30 2.62 3.88
N PRO A 198 -2.95 3.05 2.66
CA PRO A 198 -3.20 4.42 2.24
C PRO A 198 -4.69 4.69 2.08
N LEU A 199 -5.10 5.95 2.18
CA LEU A 199 -6.43 6.39 1.76
C LEU A 199 -6.66 6.05 0.27
N GLY A 200 -7.90 5.70 -0.06
CA GLY A 200 -8.25 5.15 -1.37
C GLY A 200 -8.06 3.63 -1.47
N ALA A 201 -7.39 3.01 -0.50
CA ALA A 201 -7.34 1.56 -0.38
C ALA A 201 -8.53 0.97 0.40
N TYR A 202 -8.80 -0.31 0.16
CA TYR A 202 -9.73 -1.14 0.90
C TYR A 202 -8.99 -2.36 1.48
N CYS A 203 -8.78 -2.35 2.78
CA CYS A 203 -8.01 -3.34 3.52
C CYS A 203 -8.84 -4.06 4.60
N PRO A 204 -9.83 -4.87 4.22
CA PRO A 204 -10.55 -5.69 5.17
C PRO A 204 -9.66 -6.82 5.71
N ARG A 205 -10.09 -7.46 6.80
CA ARG A 205 -9.50 -8.75 7.20
C ARG A 205 -9.86 -9.81 6.14
N ALA A 206 -8.87 -10.60 5.72
CA ALA A 206 -9.11 -11.63 4.71
C ALA A 206 -9.84 -12.83 5.27
N THR A 207 -10.59 -13.51 4.39
CA THR A 207 -11.32 -14.73 4.71
C THR A 207 -10.80 -15.89 3.87
N LEU A 208 -10.67 -17.06 4.48
CA LEU A 208 -10.26 -18.27 3.78
C LEU A 208 -11.40 -18.76 2.88
N ASN A 209 -11.19 -18.70 1.57
CA ASN A 209 -12.03 -19.41 0.63
C ASN A 209 -11.64 -20.90 0.65
N LYS A 210 -12.51 -21.72 1.24
CA LYS A 210 -12.27 -23.16 1.43
C LYS A 210 -12.26 -23.95 0.11
N THR A 211 -12.76 -23.38 -0.98
CA THR A 211 -12.83 -24.04 -2.28
C THR A 211 -11.49 -23.98 -3.02
N ASN A 212 -10.82 -22.83 -3.01
CA ASN A 212 -9.53 -22.63 -3.69
C ASN A 212 -8.33 -22.56 -2.73
N GLY A 213 -8.57 -22.50 -1.42
CA GLY A 213 -7.53 -22.42 -0.39
C GLY A 213 -6.85 -21.05 -0.28
N LEU A 214 -7.45 -19.99 -0.85
CA LEU A 214 -6.89 -18.63 -0.87
C LEU A 214 -7.53 -17.73 0.19
N CYS A 215 -6.75 -16.78 0.71
CA CYS A 215 -7.20 -15.71 1.58
C CYS A 215 -7.68 -14.52 0.74
N GLU A 216 -9.00 -14.38 0.61
CA GLU A 216 -9.60 -13.32 -0.19
C GLU A 216 -9.77 -12.03 0.63
N PRO A 217 -9.49 -10.84 0.06
CA PRO A 217 -9.29 -10.59 -1.38
C PRO A 217 -7.82 -10.63 -1.87
N TYR A 218 -6.86 -11.03 -1.03
CA TYR A 218 -5.41 -10.87 -1.31
C TYR A 218 -4.73 -12.06 -1.98
N SER A 219 -5.48 -13.14 -2.22
CA SER A 219 -5.04 -14.30 -3.02
C SER A 219 -3.80 -15.04 -2.50
N TYR A 220 -3.37 -14.85 -1.24
CA TYR A 220 -2.29 -15.64 -0.64
C TYR A 220 -2.83 -16.91 0.04
N GLN A 221 -1.96 -17.92 0.17
CA GLN A 221 -2.28 -19.19 0.82
C GLN A 221 -1.80 -19.22 2.27
N LEU A 222 -2.49 -20.00 3.10
CA LEU A 222 -2.02 -20.30 4.44
C LEU A 222 -0.76 -21.19 4.38
N PRO A 223 0.19 -21.02 5.32
CA PRO A 223 1.35 -21.88 5.42
C PRO A 223 0.92 -23.34 5.67
N PRO A 224 1.44 -24.31 4.90
CA PRO A 224 1.03 -25.70 5.00
C PRO A 224 1.33 -26.27 6.39
N GLY A 225 0.39 -27.05 6.93
CA GLY A 225 0.57 -27.78 8.19
C GLY A 225 0.50 -26.93 9.47
N LYS A 226 0.21 -25.62 9.39
CA LYS A 226 0.07 -24.76 10.58
C LYS A 226 -1.39 -24.58 10.98
N VAL A 227 -1.83 -25.33 11.98
CA VAL A 227 -3.22 -25.30 12.49
C VAL A 227 -3.59 -24.01 13.22
N ASN A 228 -2.62 -23.31 13.81
CA ASN A 228 -2.83 -22.05 14.53
C ASN A 228 -2.64 -20.81 13.63
N HIS A 229 -2.85 -20.97 12.32
CA HIS A 229 -2.70 -19.90 11.34
C HIS A 229 -3.98 -19.72 10.54
N THR A 230 -4.39 -18.47 10.38
CA THR A 230 -5.62 -18.06 9.69
C THR A 230 -5.29 -16.98 8.69
N CYS A 231 -6.25 -16.63 7.83
CA CYS A 231 -6.08 -15.46 6.99
C CYS A 231 -5.94 -14.21 7.87
N GLY A 232 -5.02 -13.33 7.48
CA GLY A 232 -4.76 -12.05 8.12
C GLY A 232 -5.22 -10.88 7.27
N ALA A 233 -4.56 -9.73 7.39
CA ALA A 233 -4.83 -8.59 6.53
C ALA A 233 -4.10 -8.71 5.18
N ALA A 234 -4.00 -7.60 4.44
CA ALA A 234 -3.24 -7.55 3.19
C ALA A 234 -1.77 -7.93 3.39
N ASP A 235 -1.17 -8.63 2.42
CA ASP A 235 0.20 -9.13 2.46
C ASP A 235 1.20 -8.31 1.64
N ARG A 236 0.71 -7.27 0.95
CA ARG A 236 1.54 -6.43 0.09
C ARG A 236 0.92 -5.06 -0.12
N TRP A 237 1.79 -4.10 -0.43
CA TRP A 237 1.40 -2.87 -1.09
C TRP A 237 0.93 -3.21 -2.51
N GLY A 238 -0.25 -2.73 -2.89
CA GLY A 238 -0.75 -2.95 -4.24
C GLY A 238 0.11 -2.19 -5.25
N SER A 239 0.84 -2.89 -6.11
CA SER A 239 1.40 -2.32 -7.34
C SER A 239 0.35 -2.42 -8.45
N GLU A 240 0.25 -1.41 -9.32
CA GLU A 240 -0.55 -1.45 -10.55
C GLU A 240 -0.28 -2.71 -11.39
N THR A 241 0.95 -3.24 -11.33
CA THR A 241 1.38 -4.45 -12.05
C THR A 241 0.84 -5.75 -11.45
N ASP A 242 0.49 -5.75 -10.16
CA ASP A 242 -0.02 -6.92 -9.43
C ASP A 242 -1.55 -6.81 -9.25
N GLY A 243 -2.23 -6.14 -10.19
CA GLY A 243 -3.68 -5.91 -10.16
C GLY A 243 -4.12 -4.75 -9.27
N GLY A 244 -3.22 -4.16 -8.47
CA GLY A 244 -3.50 -3.12 -7.48
C GLY A 244 -4.70 -3.45 -6.59
N GLU A 245 -4.72 -4.69 -6.09
CA GLU A 245 -5.81 -5.30 -5.32
C GLU A 245 -6.15 -4.52 -4.05
N LEU A 246 -5.20 -3.74 -3.53
CA LEU A 246 -5.39 -2.91 -2.35
C LEU A 246 -6.27 -1.68 -2.62
N PHE A 247 -6.23 -1.11 -3.82
CA PHE A 247 -6.94 0.12 -4.13
C PHE A 247 -8.40 -0.16 -4.53
N CYS A 248 -9.30 0.73 -4.11
CA CYS A 248 -10.70 0.69 -4.53
C CYS A 248 -10.79 0.57 -6.06
N SER A 249 -11.51 -0.43 -6.56
CA SER A 249 -11.69 -0.65 -8.00
C SER A 249 -12.44 0.53 -8.66
N PRO A 250 -12.27 0.76 -9.98
CA PRO A 250 -13.08 1.73 -10.72
C PRO A 250 -14.59 1.53 -10.49
N GLY A 251 -15.33 2.63 -10.43
CA GLY A 251 -16.76 2.60 -10.09
C GLY A 251 -17.04 2.46 -8.59
N SER A 252 -16.03 2.47 -7.74
CA SER A 252 -16.15 2.58 -6.27
C SER A 252 -15.13 3.56 -5.70
N TYR A 253 -15.41 4.08 -4.51
CA TYR A 253 -14.46 4.91 -3.75
C TYR A 253 -14.37 4.42 -2.30
N CYS A 254 -13.23 4.69 -1.68
CA CYS A 254 -12.86 4.23 -0.35
C CYS A 254 -12.63 5.44 0.55
N PRO A 255 -13.66 5.94 1.26
CA PRO A 255 -13.51 7.08 2.16
C PRO A 255 -12.63 6.77 3.37
N THR A 256 -12.53 5.48 3.73
CA THR A 256 -11.62 4.95 4.75
C THR A 256 -10.97 3.68 4.23
N THR A 257 -9.90 3.25 4.91
CA THR A 257 -9.18 2.01 4.58
C THR A 257 -10.01 0.75 4.84
N THR A 258 -11.16 0.86 5.51
CA THR A 258 -12.05 -0.26 5.86
C THR A 258 -13.44 -0.14 5.25
N LYS A 259 -13.70 0.85 4.39
CA LYS A 259 -15.01 1.07 3.77
C LYS A 259 -14.90 1.25 2.28
N LYS A 260 -15.72 0.51 1.53
CA LYS A 260 -15.88 0.63 0.08
C LYS A 260 -17.31 1.04 -0.24
N VAL A 261 -17.47 2.04 -1.11
CA VAL A 261 -18.77 2.55 -1.53
C VAL A 261 -18.84 2.56 -3.04
N ILE A 262 -19.93 2.04 -3.61
CA ILE A 262 -20.19 2.08 -5.06
C ILE A 262 -20.49 3.53 -5.45
N CYS A 263 -19.90 3.99 -6.56
CA CYS A 263 -20.16 5.32 -7.10
C CYS A 263 -21.63 5.42 -7.53
N SER A 264 -22.35 6.44 -7.08
CA SER A 264 -23.73 6.66 -7.54
C SER A 264 -23.75 7.06 -9.01
N GLU A 265 -24.90 6.86 -9.65
CA GLU A 265 -25.11 7.29 -11.02
C GLU A 265 -24.84 8.79 -11.18
N GLY A 266 -24.29 9.18 -12.34
CA GLY A 266 -23.87 10.56 -12.62
C GLY A 266 -22.50 10.97 -12.04
N ASN A 267 -21.93 10.19 -11.13
CA ASN A 267 -20.60 10.42 -10.59
C ASN A 267 -19.55 9.50 -11.24
N TYR A 268 -18.29 9.94 -11.23
CA TYR A 268 -17.14 9.16 -11.66
C TYR A 268 -16.20 8.88 -10.50
N CYS A 269 -15.82 7.61 -10.35
CA CYS A 269 -14.88 7.14 -9.33
C CYS A 269 -13.75 6.36 -10.03
N ARG A 270 -12.56 6.95 -10.03
CA ARG A 270 -11.35 6.28 -10.53
C ARG A 270 -10.85 5.27 -9.49
N LYS A 271 -9.96 4.37 -9.92
CA LYS A 271 -9.27 3.47 -8.99
C LYS A 271 -8.58 4.29 -7.90
N GLY A 272 -8.68 3.86 -6.64
CA GLY A 272 -8.07 4.55 -5.51
C GLY A 272 -8.74 5.87 -5.10
N SER A 273 -9.93 6.19 -5.63
CA SER A 273 -10.68 7.38 -5.19
C SER A 273 -11.07 7.30 -3.71
N THR A 274 -10.96 8.42 -2.99
CA THR A 274 -11.48 8.59 -1.62
C THR A 274 -12.86 9.24 -1.58
N ALA A 275 -13.30 9.82 -2.68
CA ALA A 275 -14.60 10.45 -2.87
C ALA A 275 -15.04 10.38 -4.34
N PRO A 276 -16.34 10.43 -4.64
CA PRO A 276 -16.84 10.57 -6.01
C PRO A 276 -16.52 11.95 -6.57
N ARG A 277 -16.32 12.04 -7.89
CA ARG A 277 -16.30 13.31 -8.62
C ARG A 277 -17.58 13.47 -9.43
N GLY A 278 -18.27 14.59 -9.24
CA GLY A 278 -19.39 14.98 -10.10
C GLY A 278 -18.90 15.26 -11.52
N LYS A 279 -19.70 14.88 -12.53
CA LYS A 279 -19.46 15.34 -13.90
C LYS A 279 -19.61 16.87 -13.91
N SER A 280 -18.53 17.61 -14.15
CA SER A 280 -18.63 19.01 -14.56
C SER A 280 -19.43 19.05 -15.87
N SER A 281 -20.60 19.69 -15.84
CA SER A 281 -21.34 20.03 -17.07
C SER A 281 -20.66 21.18 -17.80
#